data_AF-A0AAW4PAY8-F1
#
_entry.id   AF-A0AAW4PAY8-F1
#
_cell.length_a   1.000
_cell.length_b   1.000
_cell.length_c   1.000
_cell.angle_alpha   90.00
_cell.angle_beta   90.00
_cell.angle_gamma   90.00
#
_symmetry.space_group_name_H-M   'P 1'
#
loop_
_entity.id
_entity.type
_entity.pdbx_description
1 polymer ?
#
loop_
_entity_poly.entity_id
_entity_poly.type
_entity_poly.pdbx_seq_one_letter_code
_entity_poly.pdbx_strand_id
1 'polypeptide(L)' 'MAHMTAELSDGTEITEVLEVVEGSNGVHLKKEVQGGDIERVAYIPYPNLTYVYYDQ' A
#
# COMPACT_ATOMS: atom_id res chain seq x y z
N MET A 1 -4.93 14.51 0.42
CA MET A 1 -5.22 13.33 -0.41
C MET A 1 -5.85 12.29 0.50
N ALA A 2 -6.70 11.39 0.00
CA ALA A 2 -7.18 10.29 0.84
C ALA A 2 -6.04 9.29 1.03
N HIS A 3 -5.75 8.95 2.28
CA HIS A 3 -4.77 7.92 2.61
C HIS A 3 -5.45 6.55 2.68
N MET A 4 -4.66 5.50 2.54
CA MET A 4 -5.10 4.12 2.62
C MET A 4 -4.19 3.34 3.55
N THR A 5 -4.76 2.30 4.13
CA THR A 5 -4.04 1.28 4.88
C THR A 5 -4.16 -0.06 4.16
N ALA A 6 -3.02 -0.72 3.96
CA ALA A 6 -2.95 -2.09 3.47
C ALA A 6 -2.66 -3.04 4.65
N GLU A 7 -3.59 -3.95 4.91
CA GLU A 7 -3.47 -4.98 5.94
C GLU A 7 -2.95 -6.27 5.30
N LEU A 8 -1.90 -6.84 5.90
CA LEU A 8 -1.27 -8.07 5.45
C LEU A 8 -1.75 -9.28 6.24
N SER A 9 -1.58 -10.47 5.67
CA SER A 9 -2.02 -11.74 6.27
C SER A 9 -1.37 -12.07 7.62
N ASP A 10 -0.24 -11.44 7.93
CA ASP A 10 0.48 -11.60 9.21
C ASP A 10 0.07 -10.55 10.27
N GLY A 11 -0.92 -9.71 9.96
CA GLY A 11 -1.38 -8.61 10.81
C GLY A 11 -0.54 -7.34 10.69
N THR A 12 0.45 -7.28 9.79
CA THR A 12 1.18 -6.05 9.51
C THR A 12 0.28 -5.05 8.78
N GLU A 13 0.28 -3.80 9.22
CA GLU A 13 -0.40 -2.69 8.54
C GLU A 13 0.62 -1.77 7.87
N ILE A 14 0.39 -1.44 6.60
CA ILE A 14 1.11 -0.42 5.86
C ILE A 14 0.15 0.77 5.68
N THR A 15 0.28 1.76 6.55
CA THR A 15 -0.55 2.98 6.59
C THR A 15 -0.04 4.06 5.63
N GLU A 16 -0.74 5.20 5.49
CA GLU A 16 -0.30 6.35 4.69
C GLU A 16 -0.05 6.05 3.19
N VAL A 17 -0.62 4.97 2.67
CA VAL A 17 -0.53 4.62 1.25
C VAL A 17 -1.36 5.62 0.46
N LEU A 18 -0.77 6.20 -0.58
CA LEU A 18 -1.43 7.17 -1.46
C LEU A 18 -1.91 6.54 -2.78
N GLU A 19 -1.20 5.52 -3.25
CA GLU A 19 -1.52 4.86 -4.50
C GLU A 19 -1.28 3.35 -4.37
N VAL A 20 -2.21 2.57 -4.91
CA VAL A 20 -2.10 1.12 -5.05
C VAL A 20 -2.17 0.81 -6.53
N VAL A 21 -1.11 0.17 -7.05
CA VAL A 21 -1.04 -0.25 -8.45
C VAL A 21 -1.05 -1.77 -8.50
N GLU A 22 -2.05 -2.35 -9.16
CA GLU A 22 -2.11 -3.78 -9.39
C GLU A 22 -0.97 -4.22 -10.32
N GLY A 23 -0.22 -5.22 -9.87
CA GLY A 23 0.73 -5.97 -10.66
C GLY A 23 0.19 -7.36 -10.99
N SER A 24 0.97 -8.15 -11.73
CA SER A 24 0.53 -9.47 -12.21
C SER A 24 0.25 -10.49 -11.10
N ASN A 25 0.89 -10.36 -9.92
CA ASN A 25 0.78 -11.33 -8.81
C ASN A 25 0.71 -10.65 -7.43
N GLY A 26 0.38 -9.37 -7.38
CA GLY A 26 0.34 -8.59 -6.15
C GLY A 26 0.14 -7.11 -6.44
N VAL A 27 0.35 -6.27 -5.44
CA VAL A 27 0.17 -4.82 -5.54
C VAL A 27 1.46 -4.07 -5.21
N HIS A 28 1.67 -2.94 -5.88
CA HIS A 28 2.67 -1.95 -5.50
C HIS A 28 2.01 -0.86 -4.67
N LEU A 29 2.51 -0.68 -3.44
CA LEU A 29 2.07 0.40 -2.56
C LEU A 29 3.03 1.58 -2.71
N LYS A 30 2.47 2.77 -2.93
CA LYS A 30 3.25 4.00 -3.01
C LYS A 30 2.85 4.99 -1.92
N LYS A 31 3.85 5.73 -1.44
CA LYS A 31 3.71 6.77 -0.42
C LYS A 31 4.47 8.01 -0.86
N GLU A 32 4.11 9.14 -0.29
CA GLU A 32 4.94 10.34 -0.35
C GLU A 32 6.19 10.12 0.50
N VAL A 33 7.36 10.39 -0.09
CA VAL A 33 8.65 10.33 0.61
C VAL A 33 9.17 11.75 0.88
N GLN A 34 10.22 11.86 1.70
CA GLN A 34 10.85 13.16 1.97
C GLN A 34 11.31 13.81 0.66
N GLY A 35 10.65 14.90 0.28
CA GLY A 35 10.84 15.55 -1.03
C GLY A 35 9.54 15.84 -1.78
N GLY A 36 8.42 15.24 -1.36
CA GLY A 36 7.10 15.44 -1.97
C GLY A 36 6.81 14.53 -3.15
N ASP A 37 7.76 13.65 -3.50
CA ASP A 37 7.61 12.67 -4.57
C ASP A 37 6.84 11.43 -4.07
N ILE A 38 6.04 10.85 -4.96
CA ILE A 38 5.31 9.60 -4.69
C ILE A 38 6.15 8.43 -5.21
N GLU A 39 6.67 7.63 -4.29
CA GLU A 39 7.55 6.50 -4.60
C GLU A 39 6.96 5.17 -4.14
N ARG A 40 7.40 4.09 -4.80
CA ARG A 40 7.06 2.72 -4.40
C ARG A 40 7.82 2.33 -3.14
N VAL A 41 7.09 2.06 -2.07
CA VAL A 41 7.67 1.63 -0.79
C VAL A 41 7.58 0.12 -0.56
N ALA A 42 6.61 -0.56 -1.19
CA ALA A 42 6.43 -2.00 -1.01
C ALA A 42 5.83 -2.67 -2.25
N TYR A 43 6.12 -3.96 -2.39
CA TYR A 43 5.38 -4.89 -3.25
C TYR A 43 4.82 -6.02 -2.39
N ILE A 44 3.51 -6.23 -2.45
CA ILE A 44 2.81 -7.22 -1.64
C ILE A 44 2.19 -8.27 -2.57
N PRO A 45 2.65 -9.53 -2.55
CA PRO A 45 1.98 -10.62 -3.26
C PRO A 45 0.54 -10.79 -2.80
N TYR A 46 -0.40 -11.12 -3.71
CA TYR A 46 -1.81 -11.31 -3.33
C TYR A 46 -2.04 -12.30 -2.18
N PRO A 47 -1.32 -13.43 -2.07
CA PRO A 47 -1.50 -14.35 -0.94
C PRO A 47 -1.17 -13.72 0.42
N ASN A 48 -0.40 -12.63 0.44
CA ASN A 48 0.02 -11.93 1.65
C ASN A 48 -0.82 -10.67 1.91
N LEU A 49 -1.69 -10.27 0.98
CA LEU A 49 -2.54 -9.08 1.10
C LEU A 49 -3.93 -9.49 1.58
N THR A 50 -4.37 -8.95 2.70
CA THR A 50 -5.72 -9.19 3.23
C THR A 50 -6.69 -8.17 2.65
N TYR A 51 -6.47 -6.88 2.92
CA TYR A 51 -7.33 -5.79 2.47
C TYR A 51 -6.53 -4.52 2.20
N VAL A 52 -7.07 -3.66 1.33
CA VAL A 52 -6.70 -2.24 1.23
C VAL A 52 -7.97 -1.44 1.43
N TYR A 53 -7.95 -0.47 2.34
CA TYR A 53 -9.09 0.41 2.61
C TYR A 53 -8.64 1.85 2.79
N TYR A 54 -9.55 2.79 2.51
CA TYR A 54 -9.31 4.20 2.77
C TYR A 54 -9.35 4.48 4.27
N ASP A 55 -8.40 5.27 4.74
CA ASP A 55 -8.39 5.79 6.10
C ASP A 55 -9.58 6.76 6.26
N GLN A 56 -10.35 6.61 7.35
CA GLN A 56 -11.49 7.47 7.68
C GLN A 56 -11.06 8.77 8.36
#